data_AF-A0A2R6NGH6-F1
#
_entry.id   AF-A0A2R6NGH6-F1
#
_cell.length_a   1.000
_cell.length_b   1.000
_cell.length_c   1.000
_cell.angle_alpha   90.00
_cell.angle_beta   90.00
_cell.angle_gamma   90.00
#
_symmetry.space_group_name_H-M   'P 1'
#
loop_
_entity.id
_entity.type
_entity.pdbx_description
1 polymer ?
#
loop_
_entity_poly.entity_id
_entity_poly.type
_entity_poly.pdbx_seq_one_letter_code
_entity_poly.pdbx_strand_id
1 'polypeptide(L)'
;MSRRSGHEAVLRSLDTALSSGLQSVKLNVVVIKGLNDAEVLDFVEMTKDKALSVRFIEFMPFTGNKWDKQKMIPSSELLRRISATYPSVTKAPDELNDTARSYILPGHRGSFGFISSMSDHFCGSCNRLRLTADGQIKVLFILICCAATRSDLNCQVCLFDPKEISLRDMLRAGASDSQLMGTIGLAVHGKQARHAGMEDIDTITNRPMILIGDSLEIAVPAPHTKFPKLFLDRKFPRRSLLDYRGSETPLIQRRLGSSLATVDAVSSPRLTHIDDAGRPAMVDVSPKVRSKRTAVASGRIYIPKLAYELIVTPHDSSDTPADNPSSLSPLEKAKAKSRSKGDVLTVAQLAAIMGSKRTSDLIPLCHPLQLSHISVKLLPHAAGSASDLEAHPEAPVGARQDARYEYSILCVATVSCEGKTGVEMEALTAVSVGLLTVWDMLKAVAGKEMTIGDIMVLEKQGGKSGDFLRTDVVRPS
;
A
#
# COMPACT_ATOMS: atom_id res chain seq x y z
N MET A 1 6.69 2.51 -28.69
CA MET A 1 6.20 3.61 -27.80
C MET A 1 6.35 3.20 -26.33
N SER A 2 6.64 4.11 -25.38
CA SER A 2 6.67 3.78 -23.93
C SER A 2 5.55 4.49 -23.15
N ARG A 3 4.92 3.79 -22.19
CA ARG A 3 3.87 4.37 -21.32
C ARG A 3 4.38 5.45 -20.36
N ARG A 4 5.70 5.55 -20.15
CA ARG A 4 6.37 6.54 -19.28
C ARG A 4 7.46 7.26 -20.08
N SER A 5 7.72 8.52 -19.76
CA SER A 5 8.88 9.27 -20.23
C SER A 5 10.15 8.60 -19.71
N GLY A 6 11.00 8.09 -20.61
CA GLY A 6 12.22 7.35 -20.22
C GLY A 6 12.72 6.33 -21.23
N HIS A 7 12.07 6.18 -22.39
CA HIS A 7 12.48 5.23 -23.44
C HIS A 7 13.95 5.39 -23.84
N GLU A 8 14.39 6.62 -24.10
CA GLU A 8 15.78 6.90 -24.46
C GLU A 8 16.76 6.48 -23.36
N ALA A 9 16.41 6.71 -22.09
CA ALA A 9 17.26 6.33 -20.97
C ALA A 9 17.41 4.80 -20.87
N VAL A 10 16.34 4.06 -21.16
CA VAL A 10 16.38 2.58 -21.22
C VAL A 10 17.25 2.11 -22.38
N LEU A 11 17.12 2.71 -23.57
CA LEU A 11 17.95 2.35 -24.72
C LEU A 11 19.43 2.66 -24.48
N ARG A 12 19.76 3.84 -23.94
CA ARG A 12 21.13 4.18 -23.54
C ARG A 12 21.69 3.20 -22.52
N SER A 13 20.88 2.78 -21.55
CA SER A 13 21.29 1.78 -20.55
C SER A 13 21.54 0.40 -21.18
N LEU A 14 20.70 0.02 -22.16
CA LEU A 14 20.87 -1.22 -22.91
C LEU A 14 22.18 -1.22 -23.71
N ASP A 15 22.46 -0.14 -24.44
CA ASP A 15 23.68 -0.01 -25.23
C ASP A 15 24.93 0.01 -24.33
N THR A 16 24.85 0.69 -23.19
CA THR A 16 25.89 0.66 -22.16
C THR A 16 26.12 -0.77 -21.66
N ALA A 17 25.05 -1.51 -21.33
CA ALA A 17 25.14 -2.90 -20.87
C ALA A 17 25.81 -3.81 -21.91
N LEU A 18 25.45 -3.67 -23.19
CA LEU A 18 26.05 -4.44 -24.29
C LEU A 18 27.55 -4.12 -24.48
N SER A 19 27.98 -2.88 -24.18
CA SER A 19 29.39 -2.49 -24.24
C SER A 19 30.21 -2.82 -22.99
N SER A 20 29.56 -3.11 -21.85
CA SER A 20 30.19 -3.21 -20.53
C SER A 20 30.91 -4.54 -20.22
N GLY A 21 31.03 -5.44 -21.21
CA GLY A 21 31.65 -6.76 -21.03
C GLY A 21 30.79 -7.78 -20.28
N LEU A 22 29.50 -7.50 -20.07
CA LEU A 22 28.56 -8.48 -19.51
C LEU A 22 28.45 -9.71 -20.42
N GLN A 23 28.51 -10.90 -19.80
CA GLN A 23 28.45 -12.18 -20.53
C GLN A 23 27.12 -12.37 -21.28
N SER A 24 26.02 -11.86 -20.72
CA SER A 24 24.72 -11.91 -21.39
C SER A 24 23.85 -10.73 -21.01
N VAL A 25 23.16 -10.17 -21.99
CA VAL A 25 22.15 -9.13 -21.81
C VAL A 25 20.80 -9.71 -22.25
N LYS A 26 19.81 -9.64 -21.35
CA LYS A 26 18.46 -10.18 -21.57
C LYS A 26 17.43 -9.06 -21.51
N LEU A 27 16.60 -8.94 -22.55
CA LEU A 27 15.49 -7.99 -22.61
C LEU A 27 14.17 -8.74 -22.45
N ASN A 28 13.40 -8.44 -21.41
CA ASN A 28 12.10 -9.07 -21.18
C ASN A 28 10.97 -8.16 -21.68
N VAL A 29 10.10 -8.67 -22.53
CA VAL A 29 9.01 -7.94 -23.18
C VAL A 29 7.70 -8.65 -22.88
N VAL A 30 6.81 -8.03 -22.10
CA VAL A 30 5.45 -8.54 -21.91
C VAL A 30 4.61 -8.13 -23.13
N VAL A 31 4.07 -9.10 -23.85
CA VAL A 31 3.33 -8.86 -25.09
C VAL A 31 1.83 -8.76 -24.80
N ILE A 32 1.21 -7.66 -25.20
CA ILE A 32 -0.20 -7.35 -25.01
C ILE A 32 -0.81 -7.03 -26.38
N LYS A 33 -1.84 -7.79 -26.75
CA LYS A 33 -2.57 -7.61 -28.02
C LYS A 33 -3.16 -6.21 -28.15
N GLY A 34 -2.94 -5.59 -29.31
CA GLY A 34 -3.42 -4.25 -29.62
C GLY A 34 -2.63 -3.13 -28.95
N LEU A 35 -1.54 -3.44 -28.24
CA LEU A 35 -0.68 -2.44 -27.59
C LEU A 35 0.74 -2.47 -28.15
N ASN A 36 1.42 -3.61 -28.06
CA ASN A 36 2.82 -3.77 -28.49
C ASN A 36 3.09 -5.06 -29.27
N ASP A 37 2.05 -5.80 -29.65
CA ASP A 37 2.21 -7.05 -30.42
C ASP A 37 2.67 -6.83 -31.86
N ALA A 38 2.48 -5.62 -32.40
CA ALA A 38 3.05 -5.21 -33.69
C ALA A 38 4.58 -5.05 -33.64
N GLU A 39 5.15 -4.65 -32.49
CA GLU A 39 6.59 -4.39 -32.31
C GLU A 39 7.42 -5.68 -32.16
N VAL A 40 6.79 -6.86 -32.13
CA VAL A 40 7.47 -8.16 -31.90
C VAL A 40 8.53 -8.43 -32.95
N LEU A 41 8.25 -8.16 -34.23
CA LEU A 41 9.22 -8.35 -35.32
C LEU A 41 10.40 -7.38 -35.20
N ASP A 42 10.16 -6.14 -34.78
CA ASP A 42 11.21 -5.14 -34.58
C ASP A 42 12.20 -5.58 -33.48
N PHE A 43 11.70 -6.17 -32.39
CA PHE A 43 12.54 -6.74 -31.35
C PHE A 43 13.35 -7.95 -31.84
N VAL A 44 12.80 -8.75 -32.75
CA VAL A 44 13.54 -9.86 -33.37
C VAL A 44 14.63 -9.33 -34.29
N GLU A 45 14.35 -8.33 -35.13
CA GLU A 45 15.36 -7.69 -35.99
C GLU A 45 16.48 -7.05 -35.16
N MET A 46 16.17 -6.50 -33.99
CA MET A 46 17.17 -5.95 -33.06
C MET A 46 18.25 -6.98 -32.63
N THR A 47 17.93 -8.28 -32.66
CA THR A 47 18.88 -9.35 -32.33
C THR A 47 19.90 -9.62 -33.43
N LYS A 48 19.74 -9.02 -34.62
CA LYS A 48 20.65 -9.21 -35.75
C LYS A 48 22.04 -8.67 -35.44
N ASP A 49 22.11 -7.40 -35.06
CA ASP A 49 23.37 -6.69 -34.84
C ASP A 49 23.83 -6.70 -33.37
N LYS A 50 22.90 -6.96 -32.45
CA LYS A 50 23.14 -6.92 -31.00
C LYS A 50 23.20 -8.33 -30.42
N ALA A 51 24.21 -8.60 -29.58
CA ALA A 51 24.31 -9.82 -28.78
C ALA A 51 23.29 -9.80 -27.61
N LEU A 52 22.01 -9.78 -27.97
CA LEU A 52 20.87 -9.58 -27.09
C LEU A 52 19.97 -10.82 -27.10
N SER A 53 19.54 -11.27 -25.91
CA SER A 53 18.52 -12.30 -25.79
C SER A 53 17.17 -11.68 -25.43
N VAL A 54 16.25 -11.62 -26.39
CA VAL A 54 14.90 -11.07 -26.18
C VAL A 54 13.95 -12.14 -25.69
N ARG A 55 13.24 -11.92 -24.58
CA ARG A 55 12.29 -12.87 -23.99
C ARG A 55 10.89 -12.29 -24.01
N PHE A 56 10.03 -12.84 -24.87
CA PHE A 56 8.62 -12.50 -24.92
C PHE A 56 7.86 -13.25 -23.82
N ILE A 57 7.15 -12.50 -22.99
CA ILE A 57 6.37 -13.02 -21.86
C ILE A 57 4.90 -12.85 -22.21
N GLU A 58 4.13 -13.93 -22.08
CA GLU A 58 2.68 -13.85 -22.22
C GLU A 58 2.14 -12.90 -21.15
N PHE A 59 1.23 -12.00 -21.55
CA PHE A 59 0.47 -11.25 -20.56
C PHE A 59 -0.18 -12.24 -19.61
N MET A 60 -0.12 -11.97 -18.30
CA MET A 60 -0.65 -12.84 -17.26
C MET A 60 -1.40 -12.01 -16.21
N PRO A 61 -2.34 -12.61 -15.46
CA PRO A 61 -3.09 -11.88 -14.45
C PRO A 61 -2.22 -11.45 -13.28
N PHE A 62 -2.43 -10.20 -12.84
CA PHE A 62 -1.85 -9.67 -11.61
C PHE A 62 -2.89 -8.78 -10.93
N THR A 63 -2.90 -8.78 -9.60
CA THR A 63 -3.74 -7.87 -8.82
C THR A 63 -3.53 -6.41 -9.27
N GLY A 64 -4.57 -5.77 -9.78
CA GLY A 64 -4.52 -4.38 -10.27
C GLY A 64 -4.10 -4.17 -11.72
N ASN A 65 -3.81 -5.22 -12.51
CA ASN A 65 -3.37 -5.07 -13.90
C ASN A 65 -4.49 -5.06 -14.96
N LYS A 66 -5.77 -5.08 -14.55
CA LYS A 66 -6.95 -5.18 -15.45
C LYS A 66 -6.78 -6.31 -16.48
N TRP A 67 -6.45 -7.49 -15.99
CA TRP A 67 -6.29 -8.69 -16.81
C TRP A 67 -7.49 -8.92 -17.72
N ASP A 68 -7.20 -9.32 -18.95
CA ASP A 68 -8.19 -9.67 -19.95
C ASP A 68 -7.59 -10.75 -20.84
N LYS A 69 -8.20 -11.94 -20.80
CA LYS A 69 -7.77 -13.10 -21.60
C LYS A 69 -7.74 -12.79 -23.09
N GLN A 70 -8.57 -11.87 -23.58
CA GLN A 70 -8.59 -11.47 -24.99
C GLN A 70 -7.33 -10.70 -25.42
N LYS A 71 -6.60 -10.12 -24.46
CA LYS A 71 -5.36 -9.37 -24.71
C LYS A 71 -4.12 -10.24 -24.68
N MET A 72 -4.23 -11.50 -24.27
CA MET A 72 -3.15 -12.45 -24.28
C MET A 72 -2.91 -12.99 -25.70
N ILE A 73 -1.65 -13.11 -26.10
CA ILE A 73 -1.25 -13.78 -27.33
C ILE A 73 -0.39 -15.00 -26.95
N PRO A 74 -0.81 -16.23 -27.29
CA PRO A 74 -0.01 -17.42 -27.03
C PRO A 74 1.35 -17.38 -27.74
N SER A 75 2.37 -17.98 -27.13
CA SER A 75 3.71 -18.06 -27.72
C SER A 75 3.73 -18.76 -29.09
N SER A 76 2.85 -19.73 -29.33
CA SER A 76 2.73 -20.43 -30.61
C SER A 76 2.30 -19.51 -31.75
N GLU A 77 1.39 -18.56 -31.46
CA GLU A 77 0.94 -17.56 -32.44
C GLU A 77 2.05 -16.54 -32.73
N LEU A 78 2.80 -16.10 -31.71
CA LEU A 78 3.96 -15.22 -31.92
C LEU A 78 5.06 -15.92 -32.72
N LEU A 79 5.36 -17.18 -32.42
CA LEU A 79 6.31 -17.97 -33.19
C LEU A 79 5.86 -18.10 -34.65
N ARG A 80 4.58 -18.37 -34.91
CA ARG A 80 4.02 -18.44 -36.27
C ARG A 80 4.23 -17.13 -37.04
N ARG A 81 4.01 -15.98 -36.41
CA ARG A 81 4.25 -14.66 -37.02
C ARG A 81 5.72 -14.46 -37.36
N ILE A 82 6.63 -14.80 -36.44
CA ILE A 82 8.08 -14.66 -36.66
C ILE A 82 8.53 -15.62 -37.76
N SER A 83 8.09 -16.88 -37.76
CA SER A 83 8.44 -17.87 -38.77
C SER A 83 7.93 -17.52 -40.17
N ALA A 84 6.84 -16.75 -40.29
CA ALA A 84 6.36 -16.26 -41.59
C ALA A 84 7.33 -15.25 -42.22
N THR A 85 8.00 -14.43 -41.41
CA THR A 85 9.01 -13.46 -41.88
C THR A 85 10.40 -14.08 -41.97
N TYR A 86 10.74 -14.97 -41.03
CA TYR A 86 12.03 -15.65 -40.94
C TYR A 86 11.84 -17.18 -40.94
N PRO A 87 11.79 -17.83 -42.11
CA PRO A 87 11.57 -19.28 -42.20
C PRO A 87 12.72 -20.12 -41.62
N SER A 88 13.90 -19.53 -41.42
CA SER A 88 15.11 -20.19 -40.93
C SER A 88 15.22 -20.27 -39.41
N VAL A 89 14.20 -19.88 -38.64
CA VAL A 89 14.18 -19.97 -37.18
C VAL A 89 14.41 -21.42 -36.74
N THR A 90 15.39 -21.64 -35.86
CA THR A 90 15.64 -22.93 -35.21
C THR A 90 15.48 -22.82 -33.71
N LYS A 91 14.92 -23.87 -33.09
CA LYS A 91 14.83 -23.94 -31.63
C LYS A 91 16.22 -24.22 -31.05
N ALA A 92 16.64 -23.43 -30.06
CA ALA A 92 17.86 -23.68 -29.32
C ALA A 92 17.66 -24.84 -28.33
N PRO A 93 18.75 -25.50 -27.89
CA PRO A 93 18.67 -26.50 -26.83
C PRO A 93 18.09 -25.89 -25.55
N ASP A 94 17.15 -26.59 -24.91
CA ASP A 94 16.58 -26.18 -23.63
C ASP A 94 17.57 -26.53 -22.50
N GLU A 95 17.88 -25.57 -21.63
CA GLU A 95 18.64 -25.84 -20.40
C GLU A 95 17.75 -26.44 -19.31
N LEU A 96 18.35 -27.17 -18.36
CA LEU A 96 17.63 -27.80 -17.26
C LEU A 96 16.90 -26.74 -16.41
N ASN A 97 15.57 -26.84 -16.35
CA ASN A 97 14.68 -25.89 -15.66
C ASN A 97 14.63 -24.46 -16.25
N ASP A 98 15.06 -24.24 -17.51
CA ASP A 98 14.84 -22.92 -18.13
C ASP A 98 13.34 -22.65 -18.30
N THR A 99 13.00 -21.40 -18.04
CA THR A 99 11.64 -20.88 -18.08
C THR A 99 11.27 -20.37 -19.47
N ALA A 100 12.27 -20.04 -20.28
CA ALA A 100 12.08 -19.59 -21.64
C ALA A 100 12.50 -20.67 -22.63
N ARG A 101 11.69 -20.87 -23.67
CA ARG A 101 12.09 -21.66 -24.84
C ARG A 101 12.78 -20.75 -25.82
N SER A 102 14.06 -21.00 -26.05
CA SER A 102 14.90 -20.11 -26.85
C SER A 102 14.96 -20.56 -28.32
N TYR A 103 15.11 -19.60 -29.20
CA TYR A 103 15.16 -19.74 -30.65
C TYR A 103 16.29 -18.86 -31.20
N ILE A 104 16.93 -19.36 -32.25
CA ILE A 104 18.07 -18.71 -32.91
C ILE A 104 17.72 -18.52 -34.38
N LEU A 105 18.16 -17.39 -34.92
CA LEU A 105 18.08 -17.06 -36.33
C LEU A 105 19.48 -17.15 -36.93
N PRO A 106 19.70 -17.98 -37.97
CA PRO A 106 20.97 -17.99 -38.70
C PRO A 106 21.31 -16.58 -39.20
N GLY A 107 22.51 -16.11 -38.87
CA GLY A 107 22.99 -14.76 -39.23
C GLY A 107 22.71 -13.67 -38.20
N HIS A 108 21.92 -13.95 -37.15
CA HIS A 108 21.73 -13.02 -36.04
C HIS A 108 22.78 -13.27 -34.96
N ARG A 109 23.25 -12.20 -34.31
CA ARG A 109 24.20 -12.29 -33.18
C ARG A 109 23.51 -12.68 -31.87
N GLY A 110 22.25 -12.32 -31.72
CA GLY A 110 21.42 -12.57 -30.54
C GLY A 110 20.47 -13.75 -30.70
N SER A 111 19.54 -13.86 -29.75
CA SER A 111 18.50 -14.89 -29.73
C SER A 111 17.18 -14.30 -29.23
N PHE A 112 16.08 -15.02 -29.45
CA PHE A 112 14.82 -14.69 -28.81
C PHE A 112 14.20 -15.91 -28.16
N GLY A 113 13.24 -15.73 -27.26
CA GLY A 113 12.57 -16.85 -26.62
C GLY A 113 11.22 -16.48 -26.04
N PHE A 114 10.46 -17.50 -25.67
CA PHE A 114 9.12 -17.34 -25.12
C PHE A 114 9.04 -17.87 -23.70
N ILE A 115 8.47 -17.07 -22.81
CA ILE A 115 8.05 -17.47 -21.46
C ILE A 115 6.53 -17.65 -21.51
N SER A 116 6.11 -18.89 -21.72
CA SER A 116 4.70 -19.30 -21.84
C SER A 116 4.07 -19.43 -20.46
N SER A 117 3.84 -18.30 -19.78
CA SER A 117 3.28 -18.31 -18.42
C SER A 117 1.86 -18.87 -18.36
N MET A 118 1.08 -18.78 -19.44
CA MET A 118 -0.34 -19.15 -19.49
C MET A 118 -0.65 -20.28 -20.47
N SER A 119 0.06 -20.42 -21.59
CA SER A 119 -0.24 -21.47 -22.57
C SER A 119 0.48 -22.79 -22.31
N ASP A 120 1.66 -22.76 -21.68
CA ASP A 120 2.51 -23.94 -21.48
C ASP A 120 3.39 -23.80 -20.23
N HIS A 121 2.81 -24.12 -19.06
CA HIS A 121 3.45 -23.84 -17.77
C HIS A 121 4.71 -24.67 -17.51
N PHE A 122 5.74 -24.00 -16.98
CA PHE A 122 6.98 -24.61 -16.51
C PHE A 122 6.96 -24.94 -15.00
N CYS A 123 5.79 -24.99 -14.35
CA CYS A 123 5.73 -25.12 -12.88
C CYS A 123 6.33 -26.44 -12.37
N GLY A 124 6.17 -27.53 -13.11
CA GLY A 124 6.68 -28.86 -12.73
C GLY A 124 8.20 -28.95 -12.64
N SER A 125 8.93 -28.08 -13.36
CA SER A 125 10.39 -27.99 -13.33
C SER A 125 10.89 -26.75 -12.57
N CYS A 126 10.01 -25.99 -11.92
CA CYS A 126 10.39 -24.74 -11.26
C CYS A 126 11.28 -25.00 -10.04
N ASN A 127 12.52 -24.52 -10.07
CA ASN A 127 13.50 -24.60 -8.98
C ASN A 127 13.71 -23.27 -8.23
N ARG A 128 12.83 -22.29 -8.43
CA ARG A 128 12.99 -20.93 -7.84
C ARG A 128 12.44 -20.85 -6.42
N LEU A 129 13.20 -20.17 -5.56
CA LEU A 129 12.78 -19.64 -4.25
C LEU A 129 12.88 -18.11 -4.30
N ARG A 130 12.07 -17.44 -3.47
CA ARG A 130 12.01 -15.97 -3.45
C ARG A 130 12.08 -15.44 -2.03
N LEU A 131 12.90 -14.42 -1.86
CA LEU A 131 12.99 -13.59 -0.67
C LEU A 131 12.42 -12.21 -1.00
N THR A 132 11.52 -11.71 -0.17
CA THR A 132 10.96 -10.36 -0.28
C THR A 132 11.95 -9.30 0.19
N ALA A 133 11.70 -8.03 -0.15
CA ALA A 133 12.54 -6.91 0.25
C ALA A 133 12.64 -6.74 1.78
N ASP A 134 11.63 -7.16 2.54
CA ASP A 134 11.62 -7.17 3.99
C ASP A 134 12.19 -8.47 4.61
N GLY A 135 12.75 -9.37 3.79
CA GLY A 135 13.48 -10.55 4.25
C GLY A 135 12.58 -11.74 4.62
N GLN A 136 11.43 -11.83 3.98
CA GLN A 136 10.48 -12.94 4.11
C GLN A 136 10.71 -13.94 2.98
N ILE A 137 10.73 -15.24 3.29
CA ILE A 137 10.64 -16.28 2.28
C ILE A 137 9.15 -16.57 2.01
N LYS A 138 8.73 -16.58 0.74
CA LYS A 138 7.34 -16.95 0.38
C LYS A 138 7.16 -18.46 0.51
N VAL A 139 6.24 -18.91 1.37
CA VAL A 139 6.19 -20.30 1.86
C VAL A 139 4.80 -20.79 2.26
N LEU A 140 4.59 -22.10 2.18
CA LEU A 140 3.47 -22.77 2.83
C LEU A 140 3.76 -22.94 4.35
N PHE A 141 2.91 -22.36 5.20
CA PHE A 141 2.86 -22.68 6.63
C PHE A 141 2.15 -24.04 6.83
N ILE A 142 2.92 -25.14 6.92
CA ILE A 142 2.48 -26.38 7.57
C ILE A 142 3.09 -26.38 8.97
N LEU A 143 2.43 -25.76 9.94
CA LEU A 143 2.49 -26.23 11.31
C LEU A 143 1.21 -25.81 12.03
N ILE A 144 0.59 -26.77 12.72
CA ILE A 144 -0.58 -26.62 13.60
C ILE A 144 -1.93 -26.56 12.87
N CYS A 145 -2.40 -27.73 12.41
CA CYS A 145 -3.77 -28.22 12.68
C CYS A 145 -3.93 -29.65 12.15
N CYS A 146 -3.54 -30.64 12.95
CA CYS A 146 -4.22 -31.94 12.93
C CYS A 146 -5.65 -31.75 13.48
N ALA A 147 -6.52 -31.02 12.76
CA ALA A 147 -7.96 -30.87 13.08
C ALA A 147 -8.77 -30.10 12.02
N ALA A 148 -8.28 -29.87 10.80
CA ALA A 148 -9.09 -29.23 9.75
C ALA A 148 -9.31 -30.21 8.59
N THR A 149 -10.59 -30.36 8.24
CA THR A 149 -11.11 -31.13 7.12
C THR A 149 -10.33 -30.88 5.83
N ARG A 150 -10.13 -31.97 5.09
CA ARG A 150 -9.20 -32.17 3.96
C ARG A 150 -9.56 -31.41 2.66
N SER A 151 -10.27 -30.29 2.71
CA SER A 151 -10.90 -29.70 1.52
C SER A 151 -10.40 -28.34 1.04
N ASP A 152 -9.66 -27.53 1.81
CA ASP A 152 -9.34 -26.14 1.41
C ASP A 152 -7.88 -25.72 1.64
N LEU A 153 -6.91 -26.53 1.20
CA LEU A 153 -5.49 -26.24 1.36
C LEU A 153 -4.78 -25.96 0.02
N ASN A 154 -5.19 -24.89 -0.66
CA ASN A 154 -4.42 -24.30 -1.76
C ASN A 154 -3.44 -23.26 -1.22
N CYS A 155 -2.21 -23.66 -0.89
CA CYS A 155 -1.13 -22.72 -0.55
C CYS A 155 0.22 -23.27 -1.04
N GLN A 156 1.00 -22.40 -1.68
CA GLN A 156 2.07 -22.68 -2.65
C GLN A 156 3.33 -21.84 -2.36
N VAL A 157 4.53 -22.41 -2.48
CA VAL A 157 5.79 -21.63 -2.45
C VAL A 157 6.00 -20.95 -3.82
N CYS A 158 5.29 -19.86 -4.12
CA CYS A 158 5.40 -19.22 -5.43
C CYS A 158 5.11 -17.71 -5.42
N LEU A 159 5.33 -17.04 -6.57
CA LEU A 159 5.18 -15.59 -6.75
C LEU A 159 3.83 -15.04 -6.24
N PHE A 160 2.78 -15.86 -6.26
CA PHE A 160 1.40 -15.52 -5.94
C PHE A 160 0.94 -15.87 -4.53
N ASP A 161 1.84 -16.31 -3.65
CA ASP A 161 1.42 -16.75 -2.32
C ASP A 161 1.41 -15.61 -1.28
N PRO A 162 0.40 -15.56 -0.39
CA PRO A 162 0.31 -14.60 0.70
C PRO A 162 1.07 -15.00 1.98
N LYS A 163 1.47 -16.26 2.16
CA LYS A 163 2.14 -16.77 3.36
C LYS A 163 3.65 -16.59 3.26
N GLU A 164 4.23 -16.08 4.34
CA GLU A 164 5.60 -15.58 4.40
C GLU A 164 6.24 -16.00 5.75
N ILE A 165 7.49 -16.46 5.75
CA ILE A 165 8.28 -16.71 6.96
C ILE A 165 9.45 -15.73 7.02
N SER A 166 9.64 -15.09 8.18
CA SER A 166 10.67 -14.06 8.35
C SER A 166 12.03 -14.66 8.65
N LEU A 167 12.82 -14.90 7.60
CA LEU A 167 14.23 -15.25 7.77
C LEU A 167 15.02 -14.10 8.40
N ARG A 168 14.62 -12.85 8.12
CA ARG A 168 15.20 -11.65 8.74
C ARG A 168 15.08 -11.69 10.26
N ASP A 169 13.89 -11.96 10.78
CA ASP A 169 13.67 -11.92 12.23
C ASP A 169 14.31 -13.12 12.93
N MET A 170 14.34 -14.29 12.27
CA MET A 170 15.13 -15.44 12.72
C MET A 170 16.62 -15.13 12.81
N LEU A 171 17.20 -14.53 11.76
CA LEU A 171 18.60 -14.10 11.74
C LEU A 171 18.88 -13.07 12.86
N ARG A 172 18.00 -12.09 13.04
CA ARG A 172 18.14 -11.07 14.09
C ARG A 172 17.97 -11.63 15.51
N ALA A 173 17.20 -12.70 15.68
CA ALA A 173 17.05 -13.42 16.93
C ALA A 173 18.23 -14.37 17.24
N GLY A 174 19.23 -14.46 16.36
CA GLY A 174 20.42 -15.29 16.55
C GLY A 174 20.20 -16.77 16.21
N ALA A 175 19.29 -17.08 15.27
CA ALA A 175 19.10 -18.45 14.80
C ALA A 175 20.37 -19.04 14.17
N SER A 176 20.66 -20.32 14.44
CA SER A 176 21.77 -21.03 13.83
C SER A 176 21.49 -21.41 12.37
N ASP A 177 22.56 -21.68 11.59
CA ASP A 177 22.45 -22.18 10.22
C ASP A 177 21.59 -23.45 10.13
N SER A 178 21.68 -24.35 11.12
CA SER A 178 20.86 -25.55 11.18
C SER A 178 19.36 -25.25 11.32
N GLN A 179 19.00 -24.22 12.09
CA GLN A 179 17.62 -23.78 12.25
C GLN A 179 17.10 -23.11 10.98
N LEU A 180 17.92 -22.28 10.33
CA LEU A 180 17.58 -21.64 9.05
C LEU A 180 17.40 -22.69 7.95
N MET A 181 18.31 -23.65 7.85
CA MET A 181 18.24 -24.76 6.90
C MET A 181 17.01 -25.64 7.15
N GLY A 182 16.66 -25.90 8.41
CA GLY A 182 15.43 -26.60 8.77
C GLY A 182 14.19 -25.87 8.28
N THR A 183 14.11 -24.56 8.54
CA THR A 183 12.97 -23.73 8.11
C THR A 183 12.86 -23.59 6.59
N ILE A 184 13.98 -23.36 5.89
CA ILE A 184 14.02 -23.31 4.43
C ILE A 184 13.69 -24.69 3.84
N GLY A 185 14.18 -25.77 4.46
CA GLY A 185 13.87 -27.14 4.08
C GLY A 185 12.36 -27.42 4.17
N LEU A 186 11.72 -27.09 5.29
CA LEU A 186 10.27 -27.23 5.47
C LEU A 186 9.49 -26.44 4.42
N ALA A 187 9.91 -25.21 4.17
CA ALA A 187 9.35 -24.36 3.13
C ALA A 187 9.43 -25.04 1.74
N VAL A 188 10.61 -25.52 1.35
CA VAL A 188 10.82 -26.18 0.05
C VAL A 188 9.99 -27.47 -0.07
N HIS A 189 9.91 -28.29 0.99
CA HIS A 189 9.11 -29.52 0.97
C HIS A 189 7.61 -29.26 0.86
N GLY A 190 7.14 -28.10 1.33
CA GLY A 190 5.75 -27.66 1.14
C GLY A 190 5.42 -27.18 -0.27
N LYS A 191 6.38 -27.17 -1.21
CA LYS A 191 6.18 -26.71 -2.59
C LYS A 191 5.36 -27.73 -3.40
N GLN A 192 4.16 -27.33 -3.78
CA GLN A 192 3.33 -28.12 -4.70
C GLN A 192 3.93 -28.14 -6.12
N ALA A 193 3.67 -29.22 -6.87
CA ALA A 193 4.23 -29.44 -8.20
C ALA A 193 3.75 -28.41 -9.25
N ARG A 194 2.57 -27.81 -9.08
CA ARG A 194 2.01 -26.77 -9.95
C ARG A 194 1.03 -25.90 -9.19
N HIS A 195 0.72 -24.73 -9.73
CA HIS A 195 -0.37 -23.89 -9.20
C HIS A 195 -1.73 -24.57 -9.37
N ALA A 196 -2.60 -24.42 -8.37
CA ALA A 196 -4.01 -24.75 -8.52
C ALA A 196 -4.67 -23.71 -9.43
N GLY A 197 -5.38 -24.18 -10.47
CA GLY A 197 -6.29 -23.39 -11.33
C GLY A 197 -5.83 -21.99 -11.73
N MET A 198 -5.34 -21.82 -12.95
CA MET A 198 -4.99 -20.49 -13.48
C MET A 198 -6.16 -19.50 -13.57
N GLU A 199 -7.39 -19.99 -13.53
CA GLU A 199 -8.60 -19.21 -13.76
C GLU A 199 -8.95 -18.29 -12.57
N ASP A 200 -8.38 -18.53 -11.38
CA ASP A 200 -8.68 -17.79 -10.16
C ASP A 200 -7.50 -16.94 -9.62
N ILE A 201 -6.38 -16.82 -10.35
CA ILE A 201 -5.18 -16.08 -9.89
C ILE A 201 -5.49 -14.61 -9.56
N ASP A 202 -6.45 -14.02 -10.27
CA ASP A 202 -6.91 -12.65 -10.13
C ASP A 202 -7.58 -12.36 -8.77
N THR A 203 -8.13 -13.41 -8.14
CA THR A 203 -8.85 -13.32 -6.87
C THR A 203 -7.93 -13.52 -5.66
N ILE A 204 -6.73 -14.06 -5.88
CA ILE A 204 -5.76 -14.33 -4.82
C ILE A 204 -5.07 -13.01 -4.47
N THR A 205 -5.19 -12.61 -3.20
CA THR A 205 -4.50 -11.44 -2.65
C THR A 205 -2.99 -11.73 -2.59
N ASN A 206 -2.26 -11.21 -3.58
CA ASN A 206 -0.81 -11.36 -3.64
C ASN A 206 -0.10 -10.07 -3.20
N ARG A 207 0.81 -10.18 -2.22
CA ARG A 207 1.69 -9.09 -1.84
C ARG A 207 2.84 -8.92 -2.87
N PRO A 208 3.03 -7.72 -3.44
CA PRO A 208 4.18 -7.40 -4.27
C PRO A 208 5.51 -7.59 -3.54
N MET A 209 6.49 -8.19 -4.23
CA MET A 209 7.85 -8.43 -3.72
C MET A 209 8.63 -7.15 -3.33
N ILE A 210 8.16 -5.99 -3.79
CA ILE A 210 8.81 -4.68 -3.65
C ILE A 210 8.33 -3.89 -2.42
N LEU A 211 7.26 -4.34 -1.75
CA LEU A 211 6.72 -3.63 -0.60
C LEU A 211 7.64 -3.83 0.61
N ILE A 212 7.89 -2.74 1.34
CA ILE A 212 8.65 -2.71 2.59
C ILE A 212 7.74 -2.09 3.64
N GLY A 213 7.60 -2.73 4.80
CA GLY A 213 6.90 -2.15 5.96
C GLY A 213 5.43 -2.53 6.14
N ASP A 214 4.90 -3.48 5.35
CA ASP A 214 3.60 -4.10 5.63
C ASP A 214 3.81 -5.18 6.69
N SER A 215 3.64 -4.84 7.96
CA SER A 215 3.75 -5.78 9.08
C SER A 215 2.52 -6.68 9.12
N LEU A 216 2.63 -7.87 8.53
CA LEU A 216 1.74 -8.98 8.89
C LEU A 216 2.05 -9.38 10.34
N GLU A 217 1.13 -9.09 11.26
CA GLU A 217 1.14 -9.71 12.59
C GLU A 217 1.02 -11.23 12.40
N ILE A 218 2.16 -11.93 12.46
CA ILE A 218 2.14 -13.36 12.72
C ILE A 218 1.84 -13.50 14.20
N ALA A 219 0.58 -13.81 14.54
CA ALA A 219 0.20 -14.23 15.88
C ALA A 219 1.05 -15.45 16.26
N VAL A 220 2.05 -15.24 17.11
CA VAL A 220 2.80 -16.33 17.75
C VAL A 220 1.84 -16.99 18.73
N PRO A 221 1.43 -18.26 18.55
CA PRO A 221 0.59 -18.91 19.54
C PRO A 221 1.42 -19.10 20.82
N ALA A 222 0.85 -18.71 21.95
CA ALA A 222 1.44 -18.93 23.26
C ALA A 222 1.80 -20.43 23.43
N PRO A 223 2.90 -20.75 24.15
CA PRO A 223 3.32 -22.13 24.32
C PRO A 223 2.27 -22.90 25.12
N HIS A 224 1.46 -23.70 24.43
CA HIS A 224 0.53 -24.61 25.08
C HIS A 224 1.31 -25.78 25.69
N THR A 225 1.60 -25.66 26.98
CA THR A 225 2.11 -26.75 27.83
C THR A 225 1.02 -27.79 28.08
N LYS A 226 0.76 -28.69 27.12
CA LYS A 226 0.06 -29.95 27.37
C LYS A 226 0.64 -31.06 26.51
N PHE A 227 1.81 -31.57 26.91
CA PHE A 227 2.26 -32.90 26.48
C PHE A 227 1.42 -33.97 27.21
N PRO A 228 0.99 -35.04 26.52
CA PRO A 228 0.32 -36.17 27.17
C PRO A 228 1.36 -36.98 27.97
N LYS A 229 1.05 -37.25 29.23
CA LYS A 229 1.87 -38.10 30.11
C LYS A 229 1.76 -39.55 29.65
N LEU A 230 2.87 -40.13 29.19
CA LEU A 230 3.08 -41.58 29.13
C LEU A 230 4.47 -41.88 29.69
N PHE A 231 4.47 -42.72 30.73
CA PHE A 231 5.59 -43.47 31.32
C PHE A 231 6.84 -42.69 31.77
N LEU A 232 6.97 -42.48 33.08
CA LEU A 232 7.90 -43.29 33.88
C LEU A 232 7.60 -43.14 35.37
N ASP A 233 7.46 -44.29 36.01
CA ASP A 233 7.28 -44.53 37.43
C ASP A 233 8.61 -44.32 38.17
N ARG A 234 8.63 -43.44 39.19
CA ARG A 234 9.57 -43.55 40.32
C ARG A 234 9.22 -42.59 41.46
N LYS A 235 8.78 -43.22 42.56
CA LYS A 235 8.61 -42.68 43.92
C LYS A 235 9.90 -42.05 44.45
N PHE A 236 9.80 -40.93 45.19
CA PHE A 236 10.54 -40.59 46.44
C PHE A 236 10.12 -39.17 46.93
N PRO A 237 10.29 -38.81 48.23
CA PRO A 237 9.25 -38.14 49.00
C PRO A 237 9.57 -36.67 49.36
N ARG A 238 8.54 -36.00 49.87
CA ARG A 238 8.51 -34.67 50.48
C ARG A 238 9.64 -34.40 51.48
N ARG A 239 10.18 -33.17 51.46
CA ARG A 239 10.52 -32.41 52.68
C ARG A 239 10.14 -30.93 52.54
N SER A 240 9.41 -30.50 53.56
CA SER A 240 9.10 -29.14 54.00
C SER A 240 10.35 -28.46 54.59
N LEU A 241 10.38 -27.13 54.59
CA LEU A 241 10.72 -26.24 55.72
C LEU A 241 10.51 -24.78 55.26
N LEU A 242 9.54 -24.06 55.85
CA LEU A 242 9.73 -22.94 56.82
C LEU A 242 10.41 -21.70 56.20
N ASP A 243 10.09 -20.45 56.48
CA ASP A 243 9.05 -19.72 57.22
C ASP A 243 9.50 -18.26 57.02
N TYR A 244 8.65 -17.32 56.60
CA TYR A 244 8.83 -15.93 57.05
C TYR A 244 7.52 -15.15 56.99
N ARG A 245 7.14 -14.70 58.19
CA ARG A 245 5.95 -13.97 58.60
C ARG A 245 5.90 -12.53 58.07
N GLY A 246 4.67 -12.11 57.76
CA GLY A 246 4.04 -10.93 58.38
C GLY A 246 3.66 -9.88 57.33
N SER A 247 2.43 -9.38 57.24
CA SER A 247 1.50 -8.97 58.29
C SER A 247 0.06 -9.03 57.77
N GLU A 248 -0.85 -9.59 58.57
CA GLU A 248 -2.31 -9.48 58.46
C GLU A 248 -2.78 -8.08 58.91
N THR A 249 -3.97 -7.58 58.54
CA THR A 249 -5.23 -7.83 59.27
C THR A 249 -6.45 -7.15 58.59
N PRO A 250 -7.70 -7.51 58.95
CA PRO A 250 -8.76 -7.80 57.96
C PRO A 250 -10.08 -7.00 58.11
N LEU A 251 -10.95 -7.22 57.10
CA LEU A 251 -12.42 -7.32 57.09
C LEU A 251 -13.25 -6.66 58.22
N ILE A 252 -14.14 -5.74 57.80
CA ILE A 252 -15.47 -5.59 58.41
C ILE A 252 -16.53 -5.86 57.35
N GLN A 253 -17.26 -6.94 57.59
CA GLN A 253 -18.44 -7.38 56.87
C GLN A 253 -19.67 -6.80 57.58
N ARG A 254 -20.52 -6.05 56.86
CA ARG A 254 -21.90 -5.80 57.31
C ARG A 254 -22.86 -6.03 56.15
N ARG A 255 -23.75 -7.00 56.36
CA ARG A 255 -24.82 -7.43 55.46
C ARG A 255 -26.06 -6.56 55.62
N LEU A 256 -26.77 -6.43 54.49
CA LEU A 256 -28.23 -6.41 54.26
C LEU A 256 -29.06 -5.20 54.71
N GLY A 257 -29.86 -4.70 53.77
CA GLY A 257 -31.07 -3.91 54.03
C GLY A 257 -31.46 -2.98 52.87
N SER A 258 -32.40 -3.43 52.05
CA SER A 258 -33.07 -2.73 50.94
C SER A 258 -33.76 -1.42 51.34
N SER A 259 -33.74 -0.40 50.47
CA SER A 259 -34.95 0.25 49.92
C SER A 259 -34.57 1.38 48.94
N LEU A 260 -35.44 1.57 47.93
CA LEU A 260 -35.40 2.52 46.83
C LEU A 260 -35.14 3.97 47.26
N ALA A 261 -34.36 4.71 46.45
CA ALA A 261 -34.87 5.82 45.62
C ALA A 261 -33.73 6.61 44.96
N THR A 262 -33.76 6.60 43.63
CA THR A 262 -33.35 7.65 42.68
C THR A 262 -32.47 8.79 43.18
N VAL A 263 -31.22 8.79 42.72
CA VAL A 263 -30.54 10.03 42.34
C VAL A 263 -29.83 9.74 41.02
N ASP A 264 -30.30 10.37 39.94
CA ASP A 264 -29.67 10.32 38.62
C ASP A 264 -28.21 10.81 38.75
N ALA A 265 -27.29 9.86 38.74
CA ALA A 265 -25.87 10.16 38.63
C ALA A 265 -25.63 10.66 37.20
N VAL A 266 -25.44 11.97 37.07
CA VAL A 266 -24.87 12.60 35.89
C VAL A 266 -23.57 11.86 35.54
N SER A 267 -23.63 11.03 34.50
CA SER A 267 -22.52 10.21 34.03
C SER A 267 -21.38 11.12 33.57
N SER A 268 -20.33 11.22 34.39
CA SER A 268 -19.05 11.80 33.98
C SER A 268 -18.56 11.17 32.66
N PRO A 269 -18.00 11.95 31.72
CA PRO A 269 -17.61 11.46 30.41
C PRO A 269 -16.51 10.39 30.55
N ARG A 270 -16.86 9.14 30.24
CA ARG A 270 -15.96 8.00 30.28
C ARG A 270 -15.28 7.85 28.92
N LEU A 271 -13.96 7.67 28.89
CA LEU A 271 -13.23 7.38 27.66
C LEU A 271 -13.73 6.06 27.07
N THR A 272 -14.21 6.10 25.82
CA THR A 272 -14.80 4.92 25.18
C THR A 272 -13.78 3.92 24.67
N HIS A 273 -12.52 4.33 24.53
CA HIS A 273 -11.43 3.54 23.93
C HIS A 273 -10.55 2.81 24.96
N ILE A 274 -11.10 2.50 26.13
CA ILE A 274 -10.37 1.88 27.23
C ILE A 274 -11.15 0.67 27.73
N ASP A 275 -10.48 -0.47 27.93
CA ASP A 275 -11.06 -1.67 28.55
C ASP A 275 -11.16 -1.54 30.08
N ASP A 276 -11.83 -2.49 30.75
CA ASP A 276 -11.98 -2.50 32.21
C ASP A 276 -10.63 -2.58 32.97
N ALA A 277 -9.53 -2.88 32.27
CA ALA A 277 -8.17 -2.94 32.79
C ALA A 277 -7.34 -1.66 32.49
N GLY A 278 -7.94 -0.63 31.88
CA GLY A 278 -7.25 0.63 31.58
C GLY A 278 -6.43 0.64 30.28
N ARG A 279 -6.55 -0.39 29.43
CA ARG A 279 -5.77 -0.53 28.19
C ARG A 279 -6.55 -0.03 26.98
N PRO A 280 -5.88 0.46 25.92
CA PRO A 280 -6.53 0.87 24.68
C PRO A 280 -7.31 -0.28 24.06
N ALA A 281 -8.59 -0.06 23.77
CA ALA A 281 -9.45 -1.04 23.14
C ALA A 281 -10.34 -0.39 22.07
N MET A 282 -10.51 -1.10 20.96
CA MET A 282 -11.44 -0.70 19.91
C MET A 282 -12.88 -0.91 20.41
N VAL A 283 -13.74 0.09 20.24
CA VAL A 283 -15.12 0.04 20.73
C VAL A 283 -15.92 -0.99 19.94
N ASP A 284 -16.56 -1.96 20.59
CA ASP A 284 -17.47 -2.86 19.88
C ASP A 284 -18.67 -2.07 19.32
N VAL A 285 -18.80 -2.09 17.99
CA VAL A 285 -19.90 -1.46 17.25
C VAL A 285 -20.94 -2.46 16.79
N SER A 286 -20.76 -3.77 17.02
CA SER A 286 -21.69 -4.83 16.65
C SER A 286 -23.16 -4.57 17.02
N PRO A 287 -23.49 -4.08 18.23
CA PRO A 287 -24.89 -3.82 18.62
C PRO A 287 -25.49 -2.54 18.01
N LYS A 288 -24.69 -1.71 17.33
CA LYS A 288 -25.16 -0.44 16.76
C LYS A 288 -25.86 -0.67 15.42
N VAL A 289 -26.88 0.13 15.14
CA VAL A 289 -27.63 0.10 13.88
C VAL A 289 -26.82 0.79 12.76
N ARG A 290 -26.80 0.17 11.57
CA ARG A 290 -26.23 0.76 10.37
C ARG A 290 -27.08 1.95 9.92
N SER A 291 -26.43 3.07 9.62
CA SER A 291 -27.07 4.29 9.14
C SER A 291 -26.12 5.02 8.20
N LYS A 292 -26.69 5.86 7.32
CA LYS A 292 -25.91 6.81 6.54
C LYS A 292 -25.30 7.83 7.49
N ARG A 293 -23.99 8.05 7.36
CA ARG A 293 -23.21 8.94 8.21
C ARG A 293 -22.33 9.79 7.33
N THR A 294 -22.25 11.07 7.68
CA THR A 294 -21.43 12.05 6.96
C THR A 294 -20.64 12.85 7.96
N ALA A 295 -19.40 13.20 7.62
CA ALA A 295 -18.61 14.17 8.36
C ALA A 295 -17.94 15.15 7.40
N VAL A 296 -17.89 16.42 7.79
CA VAL A 296 -17.16 17.48 7.11
C VAL A 296 -16.08 17.97 8.05
N ALA A 297 -14.84 17.97 7.59
CA ALA A 297 -13.69 18.54 8.30
C ALA A 297 -13.04 19.64 7.47
N SER A 298 -12.40 20.59 8.15
CA SER A 298 -11.58 21.62 7.53
C SER A 298 -10.22 21.72 8.19
N GLY A 299 -9.27 22.32 7.49
CA GLY A 299 -7.98 22.73 8.03
C GLY A 299 -7.29 23.71 7.09
N ARG A 300 -6.28 24.40 7.60
CA ARG A 300 -5.56 25.43 6.85
C ARG A 300 -4.06 25.22 6.89
N ILE A 301 -3.41 25.61 5.81
CA ILE A 301 -1.96 25.81 5.76
C ILE A 301 -1.68 27.28 5.44
N TYR A 302 -0.87 27.91 6.27
CA TYR A 302 -0.42 29.28 6.13
C TYR A 302 0.89 29.29 5.35
N ILE A 303 0.93 30.08 4.28
CA ILE A 303 2.02 30.07 3.30
C ILE A 303 2.50 31.50 3.02
N PRO A 304 3.77 31.70 2.63
CA PRO A 304 4.25 33.01 2.21
C PRO A 304 3.65 33.41 0.85
N LYS A 305 3.59 34.72 0.58
CA LYS A 305 3.13 35.32 -0.68
C LYS A 305 3.68 34.62 -1.92
N LEU A 306 4.99 34.38 -1.92
CA LEU A 306 5.68 33.72 -3.03
C LEU A 306 5.10 32.35 -3.38
N ALA A 307 4.71 31.56 -2.37
CA ALA A 307 4.13 30.24 -2.58
C ALA A 307 2.67 30.34 -3.05
N TYR A 308 1.93 31.33 -2.56
CA TYR A 308 0.57 31.61 -2.99
C TYR A 308 0.50 32.00 -4.48
N GLU A 309 1.37 32.92 -4.91
CA GLU A 309 1.45 33.34 -6.31
C GLU A 309 1.75 32.15 -7.23
N LEU A 310 2.60 31.22 -6.83
CA LEU A 310 2.90 30.03 -7.63
C LEU A 310 1.71 29.10 -7.85
N ILE A 311 0.72 29.13 -6.96
CA ILE A 311 -0.46 28.27 -7.01
C ILE A 311 -1.58 28.93 -7.82
N VAL A 312 -1.75 30.24 -7.68
CA VAL A 312 -2.86 30.99 -8.29
C VAL A 312 -2.53 31.47 -9.71
N THR A 313 -1.26 31.63 -10.07
CA THR A 313 -0.89 32.09 -11.42
C THR A 313 -1.15 30.97 -12.44
N PRO A 314 -1.97 31.20 -13.49
CA PRO A 314 -2.26 30.20 -14.51
C PRO A 314 -0.99 29.76 -15.25
N HIS A 315 -0.96 28.48 -15.66
CA HIS A 315 0.03 27.95 -16.58
C HIS A 315 -0.18 28.52 -17.98
N ASP A 316 0.49 29.62 -18.34
CA ASP A 316 0.69 29.93 -19.75
C ASP A 316 1.76 28.98 -20.30
N SER A 317 1.34 28.18 -21.29
CA SER A 317 2.15 27.20 -22.01
C SER A 317 3.16 27.82 -23.00
N SER A 318 3.42 29.13 -22.91
CA SER A 318 4.28 29.89 -23.82
C SER A 318 5.65 30.28 -23.27
N ASP A 319 5.94 30.03 -21.98
CA ASP A 319 7.28 30.28 -21.44
C ASP A 319 8.25 29.17 -21.89
N THR A 320 8.95 29.46 -22.98
CA THR A 320 10.11 28.70 -23.45
C THR A 320 11.12 28.62 -22.29
N PRO A 321 11.72 27.44 -22.00
CA PRO A 321 12.75 27.37 -20.98
C PRO A 321 13.91 28.27 -21.41
N ALA A 322 14.22 29.30 -20.62
CA ALA A 322 15.35 30.17 -20.90
C ALA A 322 16.63 29.34 -21.17
N ASP A 323 17.32 29.67 -22.27
CA ASP A 323 18.43 28.94 -22.91
C ASP A 323 19.72 28.77 -22.06
N ASN A 324 19.68 28.92 -20.74
CA ASN A 324 20.86 28.64 -19.91
C ASN A 324 20.54 28.30 -18.44
N PRO A 325 20.58 27.01 -18.02
CA PRO A 325 20.26 26.60 -16.64
C PRO A 325 21.32 27.02 -15.59
N SER A 326 22.44 27.61 -16.03
CA SER A 326 23.57 27.97 -15.17
C SER A 326 23.44 29.35 -14.51
N SER A 327 22.65 30.28 -15.06
CA SER A 327 22.50 31.66 -14.54
C SER A 327 21.28 31.88 -13.64
N LEU A 328 20.41 30.88 -13.48
CA LEU A 328 19.19 31.01 -12.68
C LEU A 328 19.50 31.10 -11.18
N SER A 329 18.88 32.08 -10.52
CA SER A 329 18.92 32.26 -9.07
C SER A 329 18.39 31.01 -8.34
N PRO A 330 18.79 30.79 -7.07
CA PRO A 330 18.25 29.69 -6.26
C PRO A 330 16.71 29.68 -6.20
N LEU A 331 16.10 30.87 -6.24
CA LEU A 331 14.65 31.06 -6.25
C LEU A 331 14.02 30.61 -7.57
N GLU A 332 14.61 30.97 -8.71
CA GLU A 332 14.13 30.53 -10.03
C GLU A 332 14.29 29.02 -10.22
N LYS A 333 15.39 28.45 -9.74
CA LYS A 333 15.60 27.00 -9.69
C LYS A 333 14.56 26.30 -8.80
N ALA A 334 14.22 26.88 -7.66
CA ALA A 334 13.18 26.37 -6.77
C ALA A 334 11.78 26.48 -7.39
N LYS A 335 11.45 27.61 -8.03
CA LYS A 335 10.20 27.82 -8.78
C LYS A 335 10.08 26.82 -9.92
N ALA A 336 11.11 26.64 -10.75
CA ALA A 336 11.14 25.66 -11.83
C ALA A 336 11.01 24.22 -11.33
N LYS A 337 11.70 23.88 -10.22
CA LYS A 337 11.58 22.57 -9.57
C LYS A 337 10.17 22.35 -9.02
N SER A 338 9.55 23.34 -8.38
CA SER A 338 8.17 23.25 -7.91
C SER A 338 7.19 23.09 -9.08
N ARG A 339 7.38 23.82 -10.18
CA ARG A 339 6.59 23.71 -11.41
C ARG A 339 6.71 22.32 -12.05
N SER A 340 7.90 21.69 -12.00
CA SER A 340 8.12 20.33 -12.51
C SER A 340 7.41 19.23 -11.72
N LYS A 341 6.95 19.51 -10.49
CA LYS A 341 6.22 18.54 -9.66
C LYS A 341 4.72 18.45 -10.00
N GLY A 342 4.21 19.31 -10.89
CA GLY A 342 2.80 19.36 -11.29
C GLY A 342 1.94 20.22 -10.39
N ASP A 343 0.63 20.25 -10.66
CA ASP A 343 -0.35 21.05 -9.92
C ASP A 343 -0.45 20.59 -8.46
N VAL A 344 0.00 21.47 -7.56
CA VAL A 344 0.06 21.24 -6.11
C VAL A 344 -1.33 20.94 -5.54
N LEU A 345 -2.37 21.64 -6.00
CA LEU A 345 -3.72 21.48 -5.45
C LEU A 345 -4.31 20.13 -5.87
N THR A 346 -4.14 19.74 -7.14
CA THR A 346 -4.58 18.42 -7.62
C THR A 346 -3.86 17.28 -6.90
N VAL A 347 -2.54 17.37 -6.71
CA VAL A 347 -1.76 16.35 -6.00
C VAL A 347 -2.20 16.26 -4.53
N ALA A 348 -2.41 17.41 -3.86
CA ALA A 348 -2.90 17.45 -2.48
C ALA A 348 -4.33 16.89 -2.35
N GLN A 349 -5.20 17.15 -3.32
CA GLN A 349 -6.57 16.63 -3.36
C GLN A 349 -6.57 15.10 -3.47
N LEU A 350 -5.75 14.54 -4.36
CA LEU A 350 -5.60 13.08 -4.49
C LEU A 350 -5.03 12.45 -3.21
N ALA A 351 -4.02 13.08 -2.62
CA ALA A 351 -3.43 12.61 -1.37
C ALA A 351 -4.44 12.62 -0.22
N ALA A 352 -5.27 13.65 -0.11
CA ALA A 352 -6.35 13.73 0.87
C ALA A 352 -7.37 12.59 0.71
N ILE A 353 -7.78 12.29 -0.52
CA ILE A 353 -8.69 11.17 -0.82
C ILE A 353 -8.06 9.83 -0.43
N MET A 354 -6.77 9.63 -0.72
CA MET A 354 -6.05 8.43 -0.33
C MET A 354 -5.87 8.31 1.19
N GLY A 355 -5.56 9.42 1.86
CA GLY A 355 -5.44 9.49 3.33
C GLY A 355 -6.74 9.07 4.02
N SER A 356 -7.88 9.58 3.53
CA SER A 356 -9.20 9.20 4.04
C SER A 356 -9.42 7.68 4.03
N LYS A 357 -9.06 7.01 2.93
CA LYS A 357 -9.22 5.55 2.76
C LYS A 357 -8.28 4.73 3.65
N ARG A 358 -7.18 5.31 4.13
CA ARG A 358 -6.17 4.65 4.97
C ARG A 358 -6.29 5.04 6.46
N THR A 359 -7.40 5.64 6.86
CA THR A 359 -7.59 6.12 8.24
C THR A 359 -7.44 5.01 9.27
N SER A 360 -7.99 3.82 9.02
CA SER A 360 -7.85 2.66 9.92
C SER A 360 -6.41 2.13 10.01
N ASP A 361 -5.59 2.37 8.99
CA ASP A 361 -4.19 1.95 8.97
C ASP A 361 -3.31 2.93 9.78
N LEU A 362 -3.74 4.20 9.87
CA LEU A 362 -3.00 5.28 10.52
C LEU A 362 -3.45 5.53 11.97
N ILE A 363 -4.75 5.37 12.26
CA ILE A 363 -5.35 5.64 13.56
C ILE A 363 -5.69 4.31 14.25
N PRO A 364 -4.95 3.89 15.30
CA PRO A 364 -4.95 2.52 15.81
C PRO A 364 -6.30 1.93 16.23
N LEU A 365 -7.27 2.76 16.64
CA LEU A 365 -8.57 2.32 17.14
C LEU A 365 -9.74 2.69 16.22
N CYS A 366 -9.44 3.12 15.00
CA CYS A 366 -10.45 3.32 13.97
C CYS A 366 -10.89 1.99 13.36
N HIS A 367 -12.17 1.88 13.06
CA HIS A 367 -12.68 0.72 12.34
C HIS A 367 -12.39 0.86 10.85
N PRO A 368 -12.13 -0.23 10.12
CA PRO A 368 -12.10 -0.18 8.66
C PRO A 368 -13.53 0.05 8.14
N LEU A 369 -13.74 1.14 7.41
CA LEU A 369 -15.05 1.54 6.87
C LEU A 369 -15.09 1.48 5.35
N GLN A 370 -16.21 0.99 4.81
CA GLN A 370 -16.51 1.07 3.38
C GLN A 370 -17.06 2.47 3.07
N LEU A 371 -16.18 3.38 2.66
CA LEU A 371 -16.55 4.76 2.35
C LEU A 371 -17.35 4.81 1.04
N SER A 372 -18.50 5.47 1.09
CA SER A 372 -19.42 5.60 -0.06
C SER A 372 -19.11 6.85 -0.89
N HIS A 373 -18.62 7.92 -0.24
CA HIS A 373 -18.31 9.18 -0.91
C HIS A 373 -17.18 9.91 -0.18
N ILE A 374 -16.26 10.50 -0.96
CA ILE A 374 -15.18 11.37 -0.46
C ILE A 374 -15.09 12.55 -1.44
N SER A 375 -15.27 13.76 -0.95
CA SER A 375 -15.06 15.00 -1.71
C SER A 375 -14.09 15.89 -0.94
N VAL A 376 -13.09 16.42 -1.63
CA VAL A 376 -12.06 17.30 -1.06
C VAL A 376 -11.97 18.54 -1.92
N LYS A 377 -11.97 19.72 -1.30
CA LYS A 377 -11.76 21.02 -1.95
C LYS A 377 -10.57 21.71 -1.28
N LEU A 378 -9.61 22.19 -2.08
CA LEU A 378 -8.53 23.07 -1.62
C LEU A 378 -8.70 24.44 -2.25
N LEU A 379 -8.81 25.46 -1.40
CA LEU A 379 -9.16 26.83 -1.79
C LEU A 379 -8.05 27.78 -1.33
N PRO A 380 -7.23 28.33 -2.24
CA PRO A 380 -6.31 29.40 -1.91
C PRO A 380 -7.06 30.66 -1.46
N HIS A 381 -6.60 31.31 -0.40
CA HIS A 381 -7.18 32.52 0.15
C HIS A 381 -6.09 33.58 0.46
N ALA A 382 -6.38 34.85 0.16
CA ALA A 382 -5.53 36.00 0.47
C ALA A 382 -6.31 37.01 1.32
N ALA A 383 -5.69 37.50 2.39
CA ALA A 383 -6.29 38.47 3.29
C ALA A 383 -6.56 39.78 2.53
N GLY A 384 -7.80 40.28 2.61
CA GLY A 384 -8.21 41.55 1.97
C GLY A 384 -8.87 41.40 0.59
N SER A 385 -8.99 40.20 0.03
CA SER A 385 -9.87 40.00 -1.14
C SER A 385 -11.34 39.95 -0.70
N ALA A 386 -12.18 40.84 -1.24
CA ALA A 386 -13.63 40.91 -1.00
C ALA A 386 -14.43 39.65 -1.45
N SER A 387 -13.74 38.59 -1.89
CA SER A 387 -14.32 37.37 -2.46
C SER A 387 -14.80 36.35 -1.43
N ASP A 388 -14.71 36.63 -0.13
CA ASP A 388 -15.25 35.75 0.91
C ASP A 388 -16.78 35.61 0.87
N LEU A 389 -17.48 36.52 0.19
CA LEU A 389 -18.94 36.49 0.06
C LEU A 389 -19.49 35.92 -1.26
N GLU A 390 -18.73 35.87 -2.36
CA GLU A 390 -19.34 35.61 -3.68
C GLU A 390 -18.82 34.38 -4.44
N ALA A 391 -17.63 33.83 -4.11
CA ALA A 391 -17.03 32.80 -4.96
C ALA A 391 -17.58 31.38 -4.75
N HIS A 392 -18.06 31.01 -3.55
CA HIS A 392 -18.44 29.63 -3.23
C HIS A 392 -19.56 29.52 -2.17
N PRO A 393 -20.85 29.46 -2.58
CA PRO A 393 -21.99 29.39 -1.64
C PRO A 393 -22.05 28.12 -0.76
N GLU A 394 -21.23 27.09 -1.05
CA GLU A 394 -21.20 25.82 -0.30
C GLU A 394 -19.93 25.63 0.56
N ALA A 395 -18.97 26.56 0.52
CA ALA A 395 -17.80 26.47 1.38
C ALA A 395 -18.16 26.99 2.77
N PRO A 396 -17.88 26.26 3.86
CA PRO A 396 -18.06 26.80 5.21
C PRO A 396 -17.09 27.98 5.39
N VAL A 397 -17.63 29.19 5.25
CA VAL A 397 -16.96 30.44 5.61
C VAL A 397 -16.85 30.45 7.13
N GLY A 398 -15.67 30.77 7.66
CA GLY A 398 -15.48 30.89 9.11
C GLY A 398 -14.61 29.81 9.77
N ALA A 399 -13.43 29.51 9.22
CA ALA A 399 -12.30 29.45 10.12
C ALA A 399 -11.81 30.90 10.26
N ARG A 400 -11.77 31.46 11.47
CA ARG A 400 -11.14 32.78 11.71
C ARG A 400 -9.73 32.70 11.12
N GLN A 401 -9.44 33.50 10.09
CA GLN A 401 -8.06 33.58 9.61
C GLN A 401 -7.25 34.21 10.71
N ASP A 402 -6.16 33.56 11.10
CA ASP A 402 -5.23 34.16 12.04
C ASP A 402 -4.66 35.43 11.39
N ALA A 403 -4.94 36.59 11.98
CA ALA A 403 -4.60 37.91 11.43
C ALA A 403 -3.09 38.09 11.19
N ARG A 404 -2.27 37.17 11.71
CA ARG A 404 -0.82 37.12 11.47
C ARG A 404 -0.43 36.66 10.06
N TYR A 405 -1.32 36.00 9.32
CA TYR A 405 -0.99 35.42 8.02
C TYR A 405 -1.85 35.96 6.88
N GLU A 406 -1.17 36.57 5.90
CA GLU A 406 -1.81 37.19 4.73
C GLU A 406 -2.27 36.16 3.69
N TYR A 407 -1.61 35.00 3.58
CA TYR A 407 -1.94 33.98 2.56
C TYR A 407 -2.12 32.59 3.17
N SER A 408 -3.12 31.86 2.70
CA SER A 408 -3.41 30.51 3.17
C SER A 408 -4.07 29.63 2.10
N ILE A 409 -4.14 28.33 2.37
CA ILE A 409 -4.98 27.38 1.62
C ILE A 409 -5.90 26.67 2.60
N LEU A 410 -7.21 26.78 2.36
CA LEU A 410 -8.25 26.07 3.09
C LEU A 410 -8.50 24.72 2.44
N CYS A 411 -8.35 23.64 3.20
CA CYS A 411 -8.75 22.29 2.80
C CYS A 411 -10.07 21.94 3.50
N VAL A 412 -11.07 21.53 2.73
CA VAL A 412 -12.36 21.02 3.24
C VAL A 412 -12.59 19.62 2.69
N ALA A 413 -12.83 18.65 3.57
CA ALA A 413 -13.12 17.27 3.20
C ALA A 413 -14.49 16.83 3.72
N THR A 414 -15.33 16.32 2.83
CA THR A 414 -16.63 15.72 3.13
C THR A 414 -16.57 14.23 2.85
N VAL A 415 -16.80 13.42 3.88
CA VAL A 415 -16.75 11.96 3.81
C VAL A 415 -18.10 11.38 4.23
N SER A 416 -18.59 10.37 3.51
CA SER A 416 -19.80 9.65 3.87
C SER A 416 -19.61 8.14 3.78
N CYS A 417 -20.31 7.41 4.64
CA CYS A 417 -20.43 5.96 4.57
C CYS A 417 -21.81 5.48 5.01
N GLU A 418 -22.09 4.20 4.78
CA GLU A 418 -23.16 3.48 5.45
C GLU A 418 -22.56 2.51 6.47
N GLY A 419 -22.71 2.82 7.75
CA GLY A 419 -21.93 2.14 8.79
C GLY A 419 -22.49 2.25 10.21
N LYS A 420 -21.83 1.55 11.13
CA LYS A 420 -22.17 1.50 12.56
C LYS A 420 -21.42 2.54 13.40
N THR A 421 -20.41 3.18 12.84
CA THR A 421 -19.62 4.26 13.44
C THR A 421 -19.49 5.41 12.45
N GLY A 422 -19.23 6.62 12.97
CA GLY A 422 -19.05 7.82 12.16
C GLY A 422 -17.72 7.85 11.40
N VAL A 423 -17.59 8.87 10.54
CA VAL A 423 -16.47 9.08 9.61
C VAL A 423 -15.67 10.35 9.90
N GLU A 424 -15.72 10.83 11.15
CA GLU A 424 -15.02 12.05 11.58
C GLU A 424 -13.51 11.93 11.37
N MET A 425 -12.95 10.77 11.71
CA MET A 425 -11.51 10.52 11.59
C MET A 425 -11.09 10.43 10.12
N GLU A 426 -11.93 9.90 9.25
CA GLU A 426 -11.68 9.82 7.82
C GLU A 426 -11.68 11.20 7.16
N ALA A 427 -12.54 12.12 7.63
CA ALA A 427 -12.54 13.51 7.18
C ALA A 427 -11.32 14.29 7.72
N LEU A 428 -10.99 14.14 9.01
CA LEU A 428 -9.81 14.77 9.63
C LEU A 428 -8.50 14.29 9.02
N THR A 429 -8.40 12.98 8.75
CA THR A 429 -7.21 12.39 8.11
C THR A 429 -7.07 12.89 6.68
N ALA A 430 -8.17 13.01 5.92
CA ALA A 430 -8.14 13.58 4.58
C ALA A 430 -7.58 15.00 4.57
N VAL A 431 -8.10 15.87 5.44
CA VAL A 431 -7.60 17.25 5.60
C VAL A 431 -6.12 17.26 5.96
N SER A 432 -5.73 16.48 6.97
CA SER A 432 -4.35 16.46 7.48
C SER A 432 -3.36 16.02 6.41
N VAL A 433 -3.65 14.93 5.69
CA VAL A 433 -2.80 14.41 4.62
C VAL A 433 -2.76 15.36 3.43
N GLY A 434 -3.89 15.99 3.08
CA GLY A 434 -3.93 17.02 2.03
C GLY A 434 -3.01 18.20 2.34
N LEU A 435 -3.09 18.75 3.56
CA LEU A 435 -2.27 19.89 3.98
C LEU A 435 -0.78 19.52 4.11
N LEU A 436 -0.46 18.33 4.61
CA LEU A 436 0.93 17.81 4.61
C LEU A 436 1.49 17.67 3.20
N THR A 437 0.65 17.30 2.24
CA THR A 437 1.05 17.19 0.83
C THR A 437 1.32 18.57 0.23
N VAL A 438 0.49 19.58 0.53
CA VAL A 438 0.78 20.97 0.15
C VAL A 438 2.14 21.41 0.72
N TRP A 439 2.39 21.11 1.99
CA TRP A 439 3.67 21.42 2.63
C TRP A 439 4.85 20.75 1.91
N ASP A 440 4.78 19.45 1.61
CA ASP A 440 5.87 18.72 0.94
C ASP A 440 6.16 19.26 -0.48
N MET A 441 5.10 19.62 -1.20
CA MET A 441 5.20 20.16 -2.54
C MET A 441 5.89 21.53 -2.53
N LEU A 442 5.55 22.39 -1.57
CA LEU A 442 5.97 23.79 -1.52
C LEU A 442 7.23 24.08 -0.68
N LYS A 443 7.69 23.17 0.19
CA LYS A 443 8.83 23.40 1.13
C LYS A 443 10.13 23.91 0.48
N ALA A 444 10.32 23.64 -0.81
CA ALA A 444 11.49 24.10 -1.56
C ALA A 444 11.42 25.61 -1.90
N VAL A 445 10.21 26.18 -2.01
CA VAL A 445 9.98 27.58 -2.39
C VAL A 445 9.49 28.41 -1.20
N ALA A 446 8.62 27.83 -0.38
CA ALA A 446 8.00 28.49 0.78
C ALA A 446 8.89 28.50 2.03
N GLY A 447 10.01 27.77 2.02
CA GLY A 447 10.82 27.54 3.22
C GLY A 447 10.17 26.56 4.20
N LYS A 448 10.67 26.56 5.45
CA LYS A 448 10.24 25.63 6.51
C LYS A 448 9.24 26.23 7.50
N GLU A 449 8.91 27.51 7.36
CA GLU A 449 8.06 28.28 8.30
C GLU A 449 6.55 28.12 8.04
N MET A 450 6.16 27.35 7.00
CA MET A 450 4.75 27.07 6.74
C MET A 450 4.11 26.35 7.93
N THR A 451 2.95 26.85 8.36
CA THR A 451 2.23 26.33 9.53
C THR A 451 0.92 25.70 9.10
N ILE A 452 0.66 24.47 9.56
CA ILE A 452 -0.63 23.80 9.41
C ILE A 452 -1.42 23.99 10.70
N GLY A 453 -2.68 24.38 10.59
CA GLY A 453 -3.55 24.66 11.73
C GLY A 453 -5.03 24.51 11.41
N ASP A 454 -5.86 24.85 12.38
CA ASP A 454 -7.33 24.90 12.24
C ASP A 454 -7.97 23.59 11.76
N ILE A 455 -7.31 22.44 12.04
CA ILE A 455 -7.82 21.12 11.67
C ILE A 455 -8.95 20.75 12.64
N MET A 456 -10.18 20.68 12.13
CA MET A 456 -11.36 20.46 12.95
C MET A 456 -12.54 19.87 12.17
N VAL A 457 -13.43 19.19 12.89
CA VAL A 457 -14.74 18.75 12.35
C VAL A 457 -15.68 19.94 12.37
N LEU A 458 -16.28 20.24 11.21
CA LEU A 458 -17.28 21.29 11.01
C LEU A 458 -18.69 20.77 11.17
N GLU A 459 -18.96 19.60 10.61
CA GLU A 459 -20.27 18.98 10.61
C GLU A 459 -20.14 17.47 10.75
N LYS A 460 -21.08 16.85 11.43
CA LYS A 460 -21.29 15.41 11.45
C LYS A 460 -22.79 15.15 11.42
N GLN A 461 -23.22 14.22 10.57
CA GLN A 461 -24.59 13.74 10.52
C GLN A 461 -24.65 12.26 10.82
N GLY A 462 -25.68 11.85 11.58
CA GLY A 462 -26.00 10.46 11.85
C GLY A 462 -25.23 9.82 13.02
N GLY A 463 -25.89 8.83 13.64
CA GLY A 463 -25.39 8.11 14.81
C GLY A 463 -26.07 8.46 16.11
N LYS A 464 -25.63 7.81 17.20
CA LYS A 464 -26.24 7.94 18.53
C LYS A 464 -26.07 9.34 19.14
N SER A 465 -24.98 10.03 18.81
CA SER A 465 -24.68 11.38 19.31
C SER A 465 -25.49 12.49 18.63
N GLY A 466 -26.32 12.14 17.64
CA GLY A 466 -27.02 13.13 16.81
C GLY A 466 -26.11 13.87 15.84
N ASP A 467 -26.71 14.86 15.17
CA ASP A 467 -26.02 15.74 14.24
C ASP A 467 -25.27 16.81 15.02
N PHE A 468 -24.08 17.15 14.53
CA PHE A 468 -23.22 18.17 15.09
C PHE A 468 -22.92 19.20 14.01
N LEU A 469 -23.06 20.47 14.36
CA LEU A 469 -22.62 21.60 13.55
C LEU A 469 -21.81 22.51 14.46
N ARG A 470 -20.59 22.87 14.04
CA ARG A 470 -19.73 23.77 14.79
C ARG A 470 -20.32 25.19 14.75
N THR A 471 -20.62 25.74 15.92
CA THR A 471 -21.29 27.05 16.08
C THR A 471 -20.39 28.25 15.82
N ASP A 472 -19.07 28.06 15.86
CA ASP A 472 -18.08 29.14 15.71
C ASP A 472 -17.75 29.45 14.23
N VAL A 473 -18.48 28.83 13.30
CA VAL A 473 -18.29 28.89 11.84
C VAL A 473 -19.59 29.36 11.20
N VAL A 474 -19.66 30.62 10.77
CA VAL A 474 -20.87 31.23 10.19
C VAL A 474 -20.97 30.89 8.70
N ARG A 475 -21.92 30.03 8.30
CA ARG A 475 -22.28 29.89 6.88
C ARG A 475 -23.01 31.17 6.42
N PRO A 476 -22.70 31.74 5.25
CA PRO A 476 -23.61 32.70 4.64
C PRO A 476 -24.93 31.99 4.34
N SER A 477 -26.03 32.66 4.69
CA SER A 477 -27.42 32.21 4.53
C SER A 477 -27.83 32.02 3.08
#